data_AF-A0A348YL45-F1
#
_entry.id   AF-A0A348YL45-F1
#
_cell.length_a   1.000
_cell.length_b   1.000
_cell.length_c   1.000
_cell.angle_alpha   90.00
_cell.angle_beta   90.00
_cell.angle_gamma   90.00
#
_symmetry.space_group_name_H-M   'P 1'
#
loop_
_entity.id
_entity.type
_entity.pdbx_description
1 polymer ?
#
loop_
_entity_poly.entity_id
_entity_poly.type
_entity_poly.pdbx_seq_one_letter_code
_entity_poly.pdbx_strand_id
1 'polypeptide(L)'
;MALLSSTGRIFLVLEPVSGRLGLPRLLARLSSNSFNIHWDGEEEITLITTNQRRNRLKILHIDSVGCDLTTRMLNHGTFKVLFADGCIPRNLTRGDLERLFVDGTLEGGYQNALSEELLKKRTQLKY
;
A
#
# COMPACT_ATOMS: atom_id res chain seq x y z
N MET A 1 -16.89 -3.07 3.11
CA MET A 1 -15.81 -2.20 3.59
C MET A 1 -14.96 -1.78 2.41
N ALA A 2 -14.97 -0.49 2.06
CA ALA A 2 -14.03 0.04 1.08
C ALA A 2 -12.66 0.08 1.76
N LEU A 3 -11.76 -0.80 1.34
CA LEU A 3 -10.39 -0.93 1.88
C LEU A 3 -9.50 0.28 1.55
N LEU A 4 -10.11 1.37 1.10
CA LEU A 4 -9.48 2.49 0.41
C LEU A 4 -10.10 3.77 0.94
N SER A 5 -9.25 4.57 1.57
CA SER A 5 -9.52 5.94 1.95
C SER A 5 -10.19 6.72 0.80
N SER A 6 -11.33 7.34 1.08
CA SER A 6 -12.04 8.19 0.10
C SER A 6 -11.41 9.59 -0.03
N THR A 7 -10.68 10.02 1.00
CA THR A 7 -10.29 11.43 1.21
C THR A 7 -8.86 11.62 1.73
N GLY A 8 -8.25 10.59 2.30
CA GLY A 8 -6.95 10.60 2.94
C GLY A 8 -5.78 10.28 2.02
N ARG A 9 -4.57 10.56 2.51
CA ARG A 9 -3.31 10.42 1.77
C ARG A 9 -2.87 8.95 1.74
N ILE A 10 -2.42 8.46 0.59
CA ILE A 10 -1.95 7.08 0.42
C ILE A 10 -0.44 7.10 0.24
N PHE A 11 0.30 6.56 1.20
CA PHE A 11 1.76 6.49 1.14
C PHE A 11 2.25 5.07 0.99
N LEU A 12 3.18 4.87 0.06
CA LEU A 12 3.97 3.67 -0.07
C LEU A 12 5.35 3.88 0.53
N VAL A 13 5.68 3.08 1.52
CA VAL A 13 7.01 2.98 2.09
C VAL A 13 7.88 2.15 1.14
N LEU A 14 8.94 2.79 0.63
CA LEU A 14 9.88 2.20 -0.32
C LEU A 14 11.08 1.51 0.39
N GLU A 15 10.99 1.29 1.70
CA GLU A 15 11.84 0.38 2.44
C GLU A 15 11.07 -0.88 2.85
N PRO A 16 11.69 -2.07 2.81
CA PRO A 16 11.06 -3.28 3.29
C PRO A 16 10.93 -3.25 4.82
N VAL A 17 9.71 -3.47 5.30
CA VAL A 17 9.41 -3.53 6.74
C VAL A 17 9.26 -4.99 7.16
N SER A 18 9.64 -5.33 8.41
CA SER A 18 9.46 -6.70 8.89
C SER A 18 7.99 -7.13 8.82
N GLY A 19 7.73 -8.25 8.15
CA GLY A 19 6.37 -8.80 8.02
C GLY A 19 5.75 -9.23 9.36
N ARG A 20 6.55 -9.30 10.44
CA ARG A 20 6.10 -9.57 11.81
C ARG A 20 5.60 -8.33 12.54
N LEU A 21 5.80 -7.13 11.99
CA LEU A 21 5.24 -5.92 12.61
C LEU A 21 3.71 -5.97 12.51
N GLY A 22 3.07 -5.99 13.66
CA GLY A 22 1.62 -5.81 13.79
C GLY A 22 1.25 -4.32 13.87
N LEU A 23 -0.04 -4.07 14.06
CA LEU A 23 -0.63 -2.74 14.10
C LEU A 23 0.07 -1.80 15.10
N PRO A 24 0.32 -2.20 16.37
CA PRO A 24 0.95 -1.29 17.34
C PRO A 24 2.35 -0.82 16.94
N ARG A 25 3.15 -1.70 16.33
CA ARG A 25 4.53 -1.36 15.94
C ARG A 25 4.56 -0.50 14.68
N LEU A 26 3.63 -0.71 13.75
CA LEU A 26 3.53 0.14 12.55
C LEU A 26 3.01 1.53 12.89
N LEU A 27 2.02 1.62 13.78
CA LEU A 27 1.54 2.90 14.32
C LEU A 27 2.67 3.66 15.02
N ALA A 28 3.39 3.02 15.94
CA ALA A 28 4.50 3.67 16.65
C ALA A 28 5.55 4.23 15.67
N ARG A 29 5.86 3.49 14.60
CA ARG A 29 6.79 3.92 13.55
C ARG A 29 6.27 5.09 12.71
N LEU A 30 4.96 5.14 12.46
CA LEU A 30 4.33 6.25 11.76
C LEU A 30 4.31 7.51 12.65
N SER A 31 3.86 7.37 13.90
CA SER A 31 3.81 8.46 14.88
C SER A 31 5.20 9.01 15.22
N SER A 32 6.24 8.17 15.19
CA SER A 32 7.64 8.61 15.38
C SER A 32 8.27 9.19 14.10
N ASN A 33 7.49 9.38 13.04
CA ASN A 33 7.94 9.82 11.72
C ASN A 33 9.11 8.98 11.13
N SER A 34 9.23 7.70 11.50
CA SER A 34 10.35 6.87 11.02
C SER A 34 10.26 6.52 9.52
N PHE A 35 9.10 6.79 8.91
CA PHE A 35 8.88 6.65 7.47
C PHE A 35 9.05 7.97 6.70
N ASN A 36 9.38 9.07 7.36
CA ASN A 36 9.54 10.41 6.76
C ASN A 36 8.26 10.92 6.04
N ILE A 37 7.09 10.65 6.62
CA ILE A 37 5.78 11.01 6.07
C ILE A 37 5.22 12.32 6.67
N HIS A 38 5.75 12.76 7.81
CA HIS A 38 5.29 13.95 8.54
C HIS A 38 3.78 13.94 8.76
N TRP A 39 3.28 12.85 9.35
CA TRP A 39 1.88 12.73 9.75
C TRP A 39 1.64 13.47 11.07
N ASP A 40 0.57 14.24 11.13
CA ASP A 40 0.20 15.11 12.25
C ASP A 40 -0.62 14.41 13.33
N GLY A 41 -1.15 13.21 13.04
CA GLY A 41 -1.92 12.39 13.98
C GLY A 41 -3.44 12.51 13.83
N GLU A 42 -3.93 13.49 13.06
CA GLU A 42 -5.36 13.74 12.87
C GLU A 42 -5.81 13.42 11.44
N GLU A 43 -4.93 13.59 10.46
CA GLU A 43 -5.27 13.35 9.07
C GLU A 43 -5.50 11.86 8.77
N GLU A 44 -6.50 11.59 7.92
CA GLU A 44 -6.72 10.26 7.37
C GLU A 44 -5.54 9.83 6.50
N ILE A 45 -4.95 8.68 6.81
CA ILE A 45 -3.75 8.19 6.14
C ILE A 45 -3.82 6.69 5.90
N THR A 46 -3.37 6.27 4.71
CA THR A 46 -3.18 4.87 4.35
C THR A 46 -1.71 4.62 4.08
N LEU A 47 -1.06 3.87 4.96
CA LEU A 47 0.33 3.47 4.84
C LEU A 47 0.45 2.07 4.28
N ILE A 48 1.21 1.92 3.19
CA ILE A 48 1.47 0.66 2.53
C ILE A 48 2.94 0.30 2.72
N THR A 49 3.17 -0.91 3.21
CA THR A 49 4.52 -1.45 3.39
C THR A 49 4.60 -2.85 2.78
N THR A 50 5.79 -3.25 2.37
CA THR A 50 6.04 -4.63 1.90
C THR A 50 7.09 -5.29 2.76
N ASN A 51 7.08 -6.62 2.81
CA ASN A 51 8.14 -7.37 3.49
C ASN A 51 9.37 -7.56 2.59
N GLN A 52 10.50 -7.93 3.20
CA GLN A 52 11.75 -8.21 2.47
C GLN A 52 11.58 -9.22 1.32
N ARG A 53 10.71 -10.23 1.51
CA ARG A 53 10.43 -11.24 0.46
C ARG A 53 9.47 -10.73 -0.62
N ARG A 54 8.92 -9.52 -0.49
CA ARG A 54 7.95 -8.92 -1.40
C ARG A 54 6.73 -9.79 -1.69
N ASN A 55 6.38 -10.71 -0.81
CA ASN A 55 5.25 -11.61 -0.99
C ASN A 55 4.07 -11.25 -0.08
N ARG A 56 4.24 -10.25 0.78
CA ARG A 56 3.19 -9.72 1.66
C ARG A 56 3.24 -8.19 1.64
N LEU A 57 2.06 -7.62 1.50
CA LEU A 57 1.83 -6.19 1.59
C LEU A 57 0.96 -5.93 2.82
N LYS A 58 1.36 -4.98 3.65
CA LYS A 58 0.60 -4.53 4.82
C LYS A 58 0.07 -3.15 4.55
N ILE A 59 -1.20 -2.96 4.89
CA ILE A 59 -1.97 -1.75 4.68
C ILE A 59 -2.42 -1.33 6.07
N LEU A 60 -1.76 -0.31 6.61
CA LEU A 60 -2.21 0.34 7.83
C LEU A 60 -3.07 1.53 7.39
N HIS A 61 -4.34 1.52 7.77
CA HIS A 61 -5.24 2.63 7.52
C HIS A 61 -5.65 3.25 8.85
N ILE A 62 -5.71 4.58 8.89
CA ILE A 62 -6.06 5.37 10.06
C ILE A 62 -7.04 6.45 9.61
N ASP A 63 -8.15 6.54 10.32
CA ASP A 63 -9.19 7.54 10.14
C ASP A 63 -9.65 8.09 11.51
N SER A 64 -10.69 8.92 11.49
CA SER A 64 -11.28 9.51 12.71
C SER A 64 -11.93 8.49 13.65
N VAL A 65 -12.23 7.27 13.17
CA VAL A 65 -12.92 6.23 13.92
C VAL A 65 -11.92 5.26 14.54
N GLY A 66 -10.76 5.06 13.93
CA GLY A 66 -9.67 4.27 14.49
C GLY A 66 -8.61 3.88 13.47
N CYS A 67 -8.06 2.69 13.67
CA CYS A 67 -7.02 2.15 12.79
C CYS A 67 -7.25 0.68 12.50
N ASP A 68 -6.96 0.27 11.27
CA ASP A 68 -6.96 -1.12 10.86
C ASP A 68 -5.66 -1.50 10.16
N LEU A 69 -5.33 -2.80 10.26
CA LEU A 69 -4.17 -3.36 9.57
C LEU A 69 -4.62 -4.56 8.73
N THR A 70 -4.61 -4.37 7.42
CA THR A 70 -4.87 -5.43 6.47
C THR A 70 -3.57 -6.00 5.91
N THR A 71 -3.46 -7.33 5.81
CA THR A 71 -2.34 -7.98 5.11
C THR A 71 -2.85 -8.63 3.83
N ARG A 72 -2.20 -8.34 2.70
CA ARG A 72 -2.52 -8.88 1.39
C ARG A 72 -1.36 -9.69 0.81
N MET A 73 -1.72 -10.80 0.18
CA MET A 73 -0.84 -11.61 -0.66
C MET A 73 -1.38 -11.57 -2.09
N LEU A 74 -0.48 -11.59 -3.07
CA LEU A 74 -0.88 -11.73 -4.47
C LEU A 74 -1.24 -13.20 -4.74
N ASN A 75 -2.19 -13.43 -5.62
CA ASN A 75 -2.53 -14.78 -6.07
C ASN A 75 -1.37 -15.41 -6.85
N HIS A 76 -0.65 -14.59 -7.62
CA HIS A 76 0.53 -14.99 -8.39
C HIS A 76 1.61 -13.90 -8.35
N GLY A 77 2.87 -14.31 -8.21
CA GLY A 77 4.03 -13.40 -8.24
C GLY A 77 4.34 -12.70 -6.91
N THR A 78 5.10 -11.61 -7.01
CA THR A 78 5.55 -10.78 -5.86
C THR A 78 5.32 -9.31 -6.16
N PHE A 79 5.22 -8.49 -5.12
CA PHE A 79 5.15 -7.03 -5.24
C PHE A 79 6.48 -6.49 -5.80
N LYS A 80 6.49 -6.11 -7.07
CA LYS A 80 7.62 -5.47 -7.75
C LYS A 80 7.59 -3.97 -7.53
N VAL A 81 7.80 -3.58 -6.28
CA VAL A 81 8.04 -2.19 -5.90
C VAL A 81 9.53 -1.89 -6.04
N LEU A 82 9.88 -0.76 -6.66
CA LEU A 82 11.25 -0.28 -6.67
C LEU A 82 11.59 0.22 -5.26
N PHE A 83 12.45 -0.52 -4.58
CA PHE A 83 13.12 -0.01 -3.38
C PHE A 83 14.34 0.76 -3.85
N ALA A 84 14.54 1.97 -3.36
CA ALA A 84 15.78 2.70 -3.57
C ALA A 84 16.38 3.07 -2.21
N ASP A 85 17.70 3.16 -2.15
CA ASP A 85 18.41 3.51 -0.93
C ASP A 85 18.12 4.98 -0.56
N GLY A 86 17.77 5.22 0.71
CA GLY A 86 17.40 6.56 1.21
C GLY A 86 15.97 7.02 0.89
N CYS A 87 15.08 6.13 0.45
CA CYS A 87 13.82 6.53 -0.16
C CYS A 87 12.83 7.31 0.71
N ILE A 88 12.44 8.45 0.16
CA ILE A 88 11.25 9.21 0.52
C ILE A 88 10.01 8.36 0.20
N PRO A 89 9.02 8.26 1.10
CA PRO A 89 7.77 7.56 0.85
C PRO A 89 7.05 8.15 -0.38
N ARG A 90 6.51 7.28 -1.23
CA ARG A 90 5.83 7.71 -2.47
C ARG A 90 4.34 7.91 -2.19
N ASN A 91 3.80 9.06 -2.56
CA ASN A 91 2.34 9.26 -2.57
C ASN A 91 1.74 8.49 -3.77
N LEU A 92 0.69 7.73 -3.53
CA LEU A 92 0.02 6.91 -4.52
C LEU A 92 -1.37 7.45 -4.82
N THR A 93 -1.76 7.38 -6.09
CA THR A 93 -3.16 7.54 -6.46
C THR A 93 -3.94 6.25 -6.18
N ARG A 94 -5.27 6.33 -6.19
CA ARG A 94 -6.14 5.15 -6.10
C ARG A 94 -5.88 4.15 -7.25
N GLY A 95 -5.58 4.65 -8.45
CA GLY A 95 -5.24 3.80 -9.60
C GLY A 95 -3.94 3.03 -9.39
N ASP A 96 -2.92 3.70 -8.85
CA ASP A 96 -1.64 3.06 -8.50
C ASP A 96 -1.84 1.96 -7.47
N LEU A 97 -2.68 2.21 -6.47
CA LEU A 97 -2.99 1.23 -5.44
C LEU A 97 -3.79 0.04 -5.97
N GLU A 98 -4.78 0.28 -6.83
CA GLU A 98 -5.55 -0.78 -7.49
C GLU A 98 -4.63 -1.65 -8.34
N ARG A 99 -3.69 -1.05 -9.08
CA ARG A 99 -2.68 -1.77 -9.86
C ARG A 99 -1.76 -2.59 -8.96
N LEU A 100 -1.22 -2.00 -7.90
CA LEU A 100 -0.37 -2.69 -6.93
C LEU A 100 -1.08 -3.89 -6.30
N PHE A 101 -2.38 -3.77 -6.08
CA PHE A 101 -3.21 -4.81 -5.49
C PHE A 101 -3.50 -5.98 -6.43
N VAL A 102 -3.73 -5.69 -7.70
CA VAL A 102 -4.06 -6.72 -8.70
C VAL A 102 -2.79 -7.39 -9.23
N ASP A 103 -1.80 -6.60 -9.60
CA ASP A 103 -0.64 -7.07 -10.35
C ASP A 103 0.66 -7.03 -9.54
N GLY A 104 0.71 -6.30 -8.42
CA GLY A 104 1.94 -6.13 -7.65
C GLY A 104 2.95 -5.16 -8.27
N THR A 105 2.61 -4.48 -9.36
CA THR A 105 3.43 -3.44 -10.00
C THR A 105 2.82 -2.06 -9.82
N LEU A 106 3.65 -1.02 -9.92
CA LEU A 106 3.20 0.37 -10.05
C LEU A 106 3.38 0.90 -11.48
N GLU A 107 4.48 0.51 -12.12
CA GLU A 107 4.91 1.03 -13.42
C GLU A 107 5.34 -0.13 -14.34
N GLY A 108 5.49 0.17 -15.64
CA GLY A 108 5.91 -0.80 -16.65
C GLY A 108 4.78 -1.67 -17.20
N GLY A 109 5.11 -2.83 -17.75
CA GLY A 109 4.13 -3.83 -18.20
C GLY A 109 3.50 -4.61 -17.04
N TYR A 110 2.32 -5.19 -17.27
CA TYR A 110 1.67 -6.08 -16.29
C TYR A 110 2.49 -7.36 -16.11
N GLN A 111 2.53 -7.92 -14.88
CA GLN A 111 3.23 -9.19 -14.62
C GLN A 111 2.54 -10.36 -15.32
N ASN A 112 1.24 -10.28 -15.57
CA ASN A 112 0.50 -11.29 -16.32
C ASN A 112 -0.74 -10.69 -17.01
N ALA A 113 -1.23 -11.36 -18.06
CA ALA A 113 -2.39 -10.92 -18.85
C ALA A 113 -3.71 -10.92 -18.05
N LEU A 114 -3.86 -11.84 -17.08
CA LEU A 114 -5.05 -11.92 -16.22
C LEU A 114 -5.21 -10.66 -15.35
N SER A 115 -4.11 -10.12 -14.82
CA SER A 115 -4.08 -8.87 -14.04
C SER A 115 -4.60 -7.69 -14.85
N GLU A 116 -4.20 -7.62 -16.13
CA GLU A 116 -4.64 -6.57 -17.05
C GLU A 116 -6.14 -6.66 -17.32
N GLU A 117 -6.66 -7.85 -17.60
CA GLU A 117 -8.10 -8.07 -17.79
C GLU A 117 -8.92 -7.75 -16.54
N LEU A 118 -8.43 -8.13 -15.36
CA LEU A 118 -9.11 -7.88 -14.09
C LEU A 118 -9.21 -6.38 -13.77
N LEU A 119 -8.16 -5.62 -14.07
CA LEU A 119 -8.19 -4.16 -13.93
C LEU A 119 -9.15 -3.53 -14.93
N LYS A 120 -9.11 -3.91 -16.21
CA LYS A 120 -10.03 -3.42 -17.24
C LYS A 120 -11.50 -3.68 -16.88
N LYS A 121 -11.83 -4.90 -16.43
CA LYS A 121 -13.18 -5.27 -15.98
C LYS A 121 -13.65 -4.45 -14.77
N ARG A 122 -12.76 -4.20 -13.81
CA ARG A 122 -13.09 -3.37 -12.63
C ARG A 122 -13.34 -1.90 -12.98
N THR A 123 -12.65 -1.36 -13.98
CA THR A 123 -12.89 0.01 -14.45
C THR A 123 -14.22 0.12 -15.19
N GLN A 124 -14.61 -0.91 -15.96
CA GLN A 124 -15.89 -0.95 -16.67
C GLN A 124 -17.12 -1.06 -15.76
N LEU A 125 -16.97 -1.66 -14.57
CA LEU A 125 -18.04 -1.79 -13.57
C LEU A 125 -18.29 -0.52 -12.73
N LYS A 126 -17.52 0.56 -12.96
CA LYS A 126 -17.66 1.84 -12.23
C LYS A 126 -18.54 2.87 -12.98
N TYR A 127 -19.27 2.45 -14.02
CA TYR A 127 -20.22 3.26 -14.78
C TYR A 127 -21.62 2.66 -14.75
#